data_AF-A0A3N5IZK1-F1
#
_entry.id   AF-A0A3N5IZK1-F1
#
_cell.length_a   1.000
_cell.length_b   1.000
_cell.length_c   1.000
_cell.angle_alpha   90.00
_cell.angle_beta   90.00
_cell.angle_gamma   90.00
#
_symmetry.space_group_name_H-M   'P 1'
#
loop_
_entity.id
_entity.type
_entity.pdbx_description
1 polymer ?
#
loop_
_entity_poly.entity_id
_entity_poly.type
_entity_poly.pdbx_seq_one_letter_code
_entity_poly.pdbx_strand_id
1 'polypeptide(L)'
;MELIANLGLGLGVALTPINLLYCLAGVFLGTLIGVLPGLGPTATISMLLPITFVLPPVSALIMLAGIYYGSQYGGSTTSILVNLPGEAASVVTALDGYQMALQGRAG
;
A
#
# COMPACT_ATOMS: atom_id res chain seq x y z
N MET A 1 -29.68 -12.79 -5.90
CA MET A 1 -29.94 -11.52 -6.62
C MET A 1 -29.46 -10.32 -5.80
N GLU A 2 -29.92 -10.15 -4.55
CA GLU A 2 -29.46 -9.11 -3.60
C GLU A 2 -27.93 -9.00 -3.44
N LEU A 3 -27.21 -10.12 -3.25
CA LEU A 3 -25.75 -10.11 -3.08
C LEU A 3 -25.03 -9.46 -4.28
N ILE A 4 -25.45 -9.82 -5.50
CA ILE A 4 -24.84 -9.31 -6.73
C ILE A 4 -25.15 -7.81 -6.88
N ALA A 5 -26.34 -7.37 -6.50
CA ALA A 5 -26.71 -5.96 -6.50
C ALA A 5 -25.84 -5.15 -5.52
N ASN A 6 -25.63 -5.66 -4.30
CA ASN A 6 -24.78 -5.00 -3.30
C ASN A 6 -23.31 -4.94 -3.72
N LEU A 7 -22.78 -5.98 -4.36
CA LEU A 7 -21.43 -5.97 -4.94
C LEU A 7 -21.33 -4.96 -6.10
N GLY A 8 -22.34 -4.90 -6.97
CA GLY A 8 -22.40 -3.92 -8.05
C GLY A 8 -22.44 -2.48 -7.55
N LEU A 9 -23.20 -2.21 -6.50
CA LEU A 9 -23.22 -0.91 -5.83
C LEU A 9 -21.86 -0.55 -5.24
N GLY A 10 -21.22 -1.48 -4.51
CA GLY A 10 -19.89 -1.26 -3.93
C GLY A 10 -18.83 -0.94 -4.99
N LEU A 11 -18.80 -1.68 -6.09
CA LEU A 11 -17.91 -1.41 -7.22
C LEU A 11 -18.21 -0.04 -7.86
N GLY A 12 -19.48 0.31 -8.04
CA GLY A 12 -19.88 1.62 -8.55
C GLY A 12 -19.37 2.77 -7.69
N VAL A 13 -19.46 2.63 -6.36
CA VAL A 13 -18.93 3.63 -5.41
C VAL A 13 -17.40 3.69 -5.46
N ALA A 14 -16.71 2.54 -5.47
CA ALA A 14 -15.26 2.47 -5.50
C ALA A 14 -14.67 3.10 -6.78
N LEU A 15 -15.34 2.94 -7.92
CA LEU A 15 -14.92 3.45 -9.23
C LEU A 15 -15.27 4.92 -9.46
N THR A 16 -15.91 5.60 -8.49
CA THR A 16 -16.14 7.05 -8.62
C THR A 16 -14.80 7.79 -8.72
N PRO A 17 -14.70 8.84 -9.56
CA PRO A 17 -13.44 9.56 -9.76
C PRO A 17 -12.81 10.08 -8.47
N ILE A 18 -13.64 10.54 -7.52
CA ILE A 18 -13.18 11.03 -6.22
C ILE A 18 -12.51 9.92 -5.39
N ASN A 19 -13.07 8.72 -5.36
CA ASN A 19 -12.51 7.60 -4.63
C ASN A 19 -11.26 7.03 -5.30
N LEU A 20 -11.19 7.06 -6.64
CA LEU A 20 -9.97 6.73 -7.36
C LEU A 20 -8.84 7.72 -7.07
N LEU A 21 -9.13 9.01 -6.94
CA LEU A 21 -8.13 10.01 -6.53
C LEU A 21 -7.63 9.78 -5.11
N TYR A 22 -8.52 9.47 -4.16
CA TYR A 22 -8.11 9.11 -2.80
C TYR A 22 -7.33 7.80 -2.74
N CYS A 23 -7.70 6.81 -3.55
CA CYS A 23 -6.93 5.57 -3.71
C CYS A 23 -5.53 5.86 -4.24
N LEU A 24 -5.42 6.65 -5.31
CA LEU A 24 -4.15 7.05 -5.91
C LEU A 24 -3.27 7.80 -4.91
N ALA A 25 -3.83 8.77 -4.20
CA ALA A 25 -3.12 9.50 -3.15
C ALA A 25 -2.66 8.56 -2.02
N GLY A 26 -3.53 7.64 -1.61
CA GLY A 26 -3.21 6.63 -0.60
C GLY A 26 -2.06 5.71 -1.03
N VAL A 27 -2.13 5.15 -2.24
CA VAL A 27 -1.07 4.30 -2.81
C VAL A 27 0.24 5.09 -2.92
N PHE A 28 0.19 6.30 -3.45
CA PHE A 28 1.38 7.15 -3.60
C PHE A 28 2.05 7.42 -2.25
N LEU A 29 1.29 7.89 -1.25
CA LEU A 29 1.81 8.12 0.10
C LEU A 29 2.30 6.84 0.76
N GLY A 30 1.56 5.75 0.61
CA GLY A 30 1.92 4.42 1.10
C GLY A 30 3.26 3.98 0.52
N THR A 31 3.47 4.10 -0.78
CA THR A 31 4.73 3.73 -1.44
C THR A 31 5.89 4.61 -0.99
N LEU A 32 5.70 5.93 -0.89
CA LEU A 32 6.73 6.84 -0.40
C LEU A 32 7.21 6.48 1.01
N ILE A 33 6.27 6.17 1.91
CA ILE A 33 6.61 5.77 3.29
C ILE A 33 7.14 4.35 3.33
N GLY A 34 6.59 3.43 2.52
CA GLY A 34 7.02 2.04 2.49
C GLY A 34 8.46 1.87 2.01
N VAL A 35 8.97 2.77 1.17
CA VAL A 35 10.39 2.77 0.80
C VAL A 35 11.31 3.11 2.00
N LEU A 36 10.79 3.72 3.07
CA LEU A 36 11.60 3.99 4.25
C LEU A 36 11.92 2.69 5.01
N PRO A 37 13.21 2.40 5.25
CA PRO A 37 13.64 1.17 5.90
C PRO A 37 13.07 1.05 7.32
N GLY A 38 12.59 -0.14 7.68
CA GLY A 38 12.07 -0.44 9.02
C GLY A 38 10.65 0.04 9.31
N LEU A 39 9.95 0.65 8.33
CA LEU A 39 8.54 1.02 8.46
C LEU A 39 7.65 0.03 7.69
N GLY A 40 7.00 -0.87 8.43
CA GLY A 40 6.01 -1.78 7.87
C GLY A 40 4.64 -1.13 7.62
N PRO A 41 3.74 -1.79 6.87
CA PRO A 41 2.42 -1.25 6.53
C PRO A 41 1.57 -0.86 7.73
N THR A 42 1.65 -1.61 8.81
CA THR A 42 0.91 -1.35 10.06
C THR A 42 1.34 -0.03 10.71
N ALA A 43 2.64 0.27 10.71
CA ALA A 43 3.17 1.52 11.24
C ALA A 43 2.71 2.70 10.38
N THR A 44 2.81 2.57 9.06
CA THR A 44 2.34 3.57 8.08
C THR A 44 0.85 3.88 8.26
N ILE A 45 -0.01 2.86 8.36
CA ILE A 45 -1.45 3.05 8.59
C ILE A 45 -1.69 3.77 9.92
N SER A 46 -1.01 3.36 10.99
CA SER A 46 -1.19 3.95 12.31
C SER A 46 -0.82 5.43 12.33
N MET A 47 0.25 5.81 11.61
CA MET A 47 0.69 7.20 11.47
C MET A 47 -0.26 8.05 10.63
N LEU A 48 -0.86 7.47 9.59
CA LEU A 48 -1.76 8.20 8.67
C LEU A 48 -3.24 8.10 9.04
N LEU A 49 -3.60 7.27 10.02
CA LEU A 49 -4.96 7.12 10.53
C LEU A 49 -5.66 8.46 10.83
N PRO A 50 -5.01 9.48 11.43
CA PRO A 50 -5.66 10.76 11.72
C PRO A 50 -6.25 11.48 10.50
N ILE A 51 -5.71 11.24 9.29
CA ILE A 51 -6.22 11.82 8.04
C ILE A 51 -7.64 11.30 7.75
N THR A 52 -8.01 10.13 8.26
CA THR A 52 -9.35 9.58 8.07
C THR A 52 -10.45 10.34 8.80
N PHE A 53 -10.12 11.13 9.83
CA PHE A 53 -11.12 11.85 10.63
C PHE A 53 -11.75 13.03 9.89
N VAL A 54 -11.08 13.54 8.85
CA VAL A 54 -11.58 14.66 8.02
C VAL A 54 -12.25 14.20 6.73
N LEU A 55 -12.24 12.90 6.45
CA LEU A 55 -12.73 12.32 5.20
C LEU A 55 -14.05 11.56 5.38
N PRO A 56 -14.89 11.46 4.34
CA PRO A 56 -16.02 10.54 4.34
C PRO A 56 -15.56 9.10 4.58
N PRO A 57 -16.29 8.28 5.37
CA PRO A 57 -15.84 6.95 5.77
C PRO A 57 -15.43 6.03 4.61
N VAL A 58 -16.18 6.07 3.50
CA VAL A 58 -15.89 5.26 2.32
C VAL A 58 -14.57 5.66 1.67
N SER A 59 -14.36 6.96 1.45
CA SER A 59 -13.13 7.49 0.85
C SER A 59 -11.93 7.26 1.77
N ALA A 60 -12.11 7.39 3.08
CA ALA A 60 -11.10 7.11 4.08
C ALA A 60 -10.64 5.64 4.05
N LEU A 61 -11.58 4.69 4.00
CA LEU A 61 -11.27 3.26 3.90
C LEU A 61 -10.52 2.93 2.60
N ILE A 62 -10.96 3.51 1.47
CA ILE A 62 -10.28 3.34 0.17
C ILE A 62 -8.86 3.90 0.21
N MET A 63 -8.66 5.07 0.80
CA MET A 63 -7.34 5.67 0.97
C MET A 63 -6.43 4.82 1.87
N LEU A 64 -6.93 4.34 3.01
CA LEU A 64 -6.17 3.45 3.91
C LEU A 64 -5.79 2.13 3.23
N ALA A 65 -6.69 1.55 2.42
CA ALA A 65 -6.37 0.37 1.62
C ALA A 65 -5.25 0.68 0.62
N GLY A 66 -5.31 1.84 -0.06
CA GLY A 66 -4.24 2.31 -0.92
C GLY A 66 -2.91 2.44 -0.19
N ILE A 67 -2.90 3.05 1.01
CA ILE A 67 -1.71 3.19 1.86
C ILE A 67 -1.13 1.82 2.21
N TYR A 68 -1.97 0.86 2.60
CA TYR A 68 -1.53 -0.49 2.95
C TYR A 68 -0.78 -1.16 1.79
N TYR A 69 -1.42 -1.23 0.62
CA TYR A 69 -0.84 -1.89 -0.55
C TYR A 69 0.35 -1.12 -1.12
N GLY A 70 0.31 0.21 -1.11
CA GLY A 70 1.43 1.06 -1.50
C GLY A 70 2.65 0.82 -0.60
N SER A 71 2.45 0.75 0.71
CA SER A 71 3.51 0.51 1.70
C SER A 71 4.10 -0.89 1.57
N GLN A 72 3.29 -1.91 1.31
CA GLN A 72 3.75 -3.27 1.02
C GLN A 72 4.70 -3.27 -0.18
N TYR A 73 4.29 -2.62 -1.28
CA TYR A 73 5.08 -2.57 -2.51
C TYR A 73 6.40 -1.79 -2.32
N GLY A 74 6.34 -0.61 -1.70
CA GLY A 74 7.54 0.19 -1.41
C GLY A 74 8.52 -0.53 -0.48
N GLY A 75 8.01 -1.26 0.51
CA GLY A 75 8.83 -2.06 1.43
C GLY A 75 9.59 -3.17 0.70
N SER A 76 8.94 -3.86 -0.24
CA SER A 76 9.62 -4.83 -1.10
C SER A 76 10.73 -4.18 -1.94
N THR A 77 10.53 -2.99 -2.48
CA THR A 77 11.57 -2.27 -3.24
C THR A 77 12.82 -2.03 -2.39
N THR A 78 12.66 -1.58 -1.14
CA THR A 78 13.78 -1.37 -0.22
C THR A 78 14.45 -2.69 0.17
N SER A 79 13.69 -3.75 0.43
CA SER A 79 14.24 -5.08 0.67
C SER A 79 15.10 -5.57 -0.51
N ILE A 80 14.62 -5.39 -1.74
CA ILE A 80 15.32 -5.80 -2.97
C ILE A 80 16.59 -4.99 -3.19
N LEU A 81 16.52 -3.66 -3.08
CA LEU A 81 17.63 -2.80 -3.51
C LEU A 81 18.72 -2.66 -2.45
N VAL A 82 18.37 -2.67 -1.17
CA VAL A 82 19.31 -2.36 -0.08
C VAL A 82 19.41 -3.44 1.01
N ASN A 83 18.82 -4.61 0.80
CA ASN A 83 18.86 -5.76 1.73
C ASN A 83 18.41 -5.40 3.17
N LEU A 84 17.43 -4.50 3.30
CA LEU A 84 16.96 -4.03 4.60
C LEU A 84 15.43 -4.20 4.68
N PRO A 85 14.95 -5.33 5.26
CA PRO A 85 13.53 -5.63 5.31
C PRO A 85 12.78 -4.71 6.28
N GLY A 86 11.68 -4.11 5.80
CA GLY A 86 10.78 -3.30 6.62
C GLY A 86 9.79 -4.13 7.44
N GLU A 87 9.52 -5.37 7.03
CA GLU A 87 8.65 -6.30 7.76
C GLU A 87 9.05 -7.77 7.59
N ALA A 88 8.51 -8.65 8.44
CA ALA A 88 8.88 -10.06 8.48
C ALA A 88 8.64 -10.81 7.16
N ALA A 89 7.55 -10.54 6.43
CA ALA A 89 7.30 -11.27 5.17
C ALA A 89 8.25 -10.82 4.05
N SER A 90 8.83 -9.61 4.15
CA SER A 90 9.81 -9.09 3.19
C SER A 90 11.24 -9.61 3.39
N VAL A 91 11.51 -10.40 4.43
CA VAL A 91 12.85 -10.97 4.70
C VAL A 91 13.29 -11.90 3.58
N VAL A 92 12.39 -12.76 3.10
CA VAL A 92 12.69 -13.67 1.97
C VAL A 92 12.94 -12.86 0.69
N THR A 93 12.19 -11.77 0.49
CA THR A 93 12.41 -10.84 -0.61
C THR A 93 13.78 -10.16 -0.54
N ALA A 94 14.27 -9.84 0.66
CA ALA A 94 15.62 -9.29 0.83
C ALA A 94 16.70 -10.31 0.45
N LEU A 95 16.54 -11.59 0.85
CA LEU A 95 17.51 -12.63 0.52
C LEU A 95 17.62 -12.89 -0.99
N ASP A 96 16.50 -13.17 -1.65
CA ASP A 96 16.51 -13.54 -3.08
C ASP A 96 16.58 -12.30 -3.98
N GLY A 97 15.79 -11.28 -3.65
CA GLY A 97 15.68 -10.05 -4.42
C GLY A 97 16.97 -9.24 -4.44
N TYR A 98 17.70 -9.16 -3.33
CA TYR A 98 18.98 -8.47 -3.29
C TYR A 98 20.04 -9.15 -4.17
N GLN A 99 20.09 -10.49 -4.17
CA GLN A 99 20.99 -11.21 -5.07
C GLN A 99 20.64 -10.96 -6.54
N MET A 100 19.35 -10.90 -6.89
CA MET A 100 18.90 -10.53 -8.23
C MET A 100 19.25 -9.06 -8.57
N ALA A 101 19.11 -8.14 -7.61
CA ALA A 101 19.45 -6.73 -7.79
C ALA A 101 20.95 -6.53 -8.07
N LEU A 102 21.84 -7.26 -7.37
CA LEU A 102 23.27 -7.27 -7.65
C LEU A 102 23.61 -7.75 -9.07
N GLN A 103 22.75 -8.57 -9.68
CA GLN A 103 22.86 -9.04 -11.06
C GLN A 103 22.18 -8.12 -12.08
N GLY A 104 21.69 -6.95 -11.65
CA GLY A 104 20.97 -5.99 -12.49
C GLY A 104 19.52 -6.38 -12.81
N ARG A 105 18.92 -7.29 -12.04
CA ARG A 105 17.55 -7.82 -12.23
C ARG A 105 16.61 -7.40 -11.10
N ALA A 106 16.68 -6.13 -10.69
CA ALA A 106 15.94 -5.60 -9.53
C ALA A 106 14.44 -5.31 -9.77
N GLY A 107 13.86 -5.78 -10.89
CA GLY A 107 12.51 -5.45 -11.35
C GLY A 107 11.56 -6.64 -11.32
#